data_AF-A0A2V8B9I9-F1
#
_entry.id   AF-A0A2V8B9I9-F1
#
_cell.length_a   1.000
_cell.length_b   1.000
_cell.length_c   1.000
_cell.angle_alpha   90.00
_cell.angle_beta   90.00
_cell.angle_gamma   90.00
#
_symmetry.space_group_name_H-M   'P 1'
#
loop_
_entity.id
_entity.type
_entity.pdbx_description
1 polymer ?
#
loop_
_entity_poly.entity_id
_entity_poly.type
_entity_poly.pdbx_seq_one_letter_code
_entity_poly.pdbx_strand_id
1 'polypeptide(L)'
;MLSEDPGTIHSRAENQLRVVAVGRRNWLFAGSFEGARRAAVLYSLVQSCKLIDVPPFDYLKDVLLRVATHPQRLISELTPKGWATSFRRPAAA
;
A
#
# COMPACT_ATOMS: atom_id res chain seq x y z
N MET A 1 -0.38 -22.25 -29.10
CA MET A 1 0.73 -22.78 -28.29
C MET A 1 1.67 -21.62 -28.00
N LEU A 2 1.52 -21.07 -26.78
CA LEU A 2 2.42 -20.17 -26.05
C LEU A 2 3.28 -19.17 -26.86
N SER A 3 2.69 -18.03 -27.21
CA SER A 3 3.42 -16.77 -27.42
C SER A 3 3.50 -16.04 -26.09
N GLU A 4 4.45 -16.41 -25.24
CA GLU A 4 4.78 -15.66 -24.02
C GLU A 4 5.90 -14.67 -24.35
N ASP A 5 5.55 -13.38 -24.50
CA ASP A 5 6.51 -12.28 -24.62
C ASP A 5 7.04 -11.90 -23.22
N PRO A 6 8.33 -12.12 -22.89
CA PRO A 6 8.87 -11.87 -21.54
C PRO A 6 9.18 -10.39 -21.24
N GLY A 7 8.64 -9.43 -22.00
CA GLY A 7 9.05 -8.01 -21.93
C GLY A 7 8.17 -7.07 -21.10
N THR A 8 6.94 -7.44 -20.75
CA THR A 8 5.92 -6.45 -20.30
C THR A 8 5.87 -6.23 -18.77
N ILE A 9 6.58 -7.03 -17.98
CA ILE A 9 6.57 -6.90 -16.51
C ILE A 9 7.39 -5.70 -16.00
N HIS A 10 8.42 -5.28 -16.73
CA HIS A 10 9.32 -4.21 -16.31
C HIS A 10 8.63 -2.86 -16.23
N SER A 11 7.87 -2.44 -17.27
CA SER A 11 7.33 -1.07 -17.32
C SER A 11 6.27 -0.78 -16.25
N ARG A 12 5.47 -1.76 -15.82
CA ARG A 12 4.45 -1.55 -14.78
C ARG A 12 5.07 -1.48 -13.39
N ALA A 13 6.02 -2.36 -13.09
CA ALA A 13 6.77 -2.34 -11.85
C ALA A 13 7.67 -1.09 -11.76
N GLU A 14 8.37 -0.73 -12.83
CA GLU A 14 9.22 0.47 -12.90
C GLU A 14 8.43 1.77 -12.82
N ASN A 15 7.24 1.84 -13.43
CA ASN A 15 6.38 3.02 -13.31
C ASN A 15 5.83 3.19 -11.87
N GLN A 16 5.57 2.08 -11.16
CA GLN A 16 5.23 2.11 -9.73
C GLN A 16 6.43 2.60 -8.89
N LEU A 17 7.66 2.19 -9.24
CA LEU A 17 8.89 2.67 -8.62
C LEU A 17 9.24 4.13 -8.96
N ARG A 18 8.73 4.70 -10.06
CA ARG A 18 8.91 6.13 -10.36
C ARG A 18 8.15 7.04 -9.39
N VAL A 19 6.98 6.62 -8.90
CA VAL A 19 6.27 7.33 -7.81
C VAL A 19 7.08 7.26 -6.51
N VAL A 20 7.81 6.17 -6.28
CA VAL A 20 8.77 6.01 -5.18
C VAL A 20 9.97 6.95 -5.33
N ALA A 21 10.44 7.18 -6.56
CA ALA A 21 11.57 8.07 -6.84
C ALA A 21 11.27 9.55 -6.50
N VAL A 22 10.03 10.01 -6.65
CA VAL A 22 9.61 11.36 -6.21
C VAL A 22 9.67 11.50 -4.68
N GLY A 23 9.52 10.39 -3.96
CA GLY A 23 9.78 10.29 -2.52
C GLY A 23 11.27 10.31 -2.13
N ARG A 24 12.24 10.24 -3.05
CA ARG A 24 13.67 10.15 -2.69
C ARG A 24 14.18 11.26 -1.76
N ARG A 25 13.51 12.41 -1.69
CA ARG A 25 13.81 13.48 -0.71
C ARG A 25 13.19 13.28 0.68
N ASN A 26 12.17 12.44 0.83
CA ASN A 26 11.46 12.19 2.09
C ASN A 26 11.77 10.80 2.70
N TRP A 27 12.38 9.90 1.92
CA TRP A 27 12.70 8.54 2.34
C TRP A 27 14.19 8.41 2.65
N LEU A 28 14.68 9.20 3.62
CA LEU A 28 15.97 9.01 4.30
C LEU A 28 16.03 7.67 5.07
N PHE A 29 15.62 6.56 4.45
CA PHE A 29 15.93 5.20 4.88
C PHE A 29 17.34 4.80 4.42
N ALA A 30 18.27 5.75 4.48
CA ALA A 30 19.66 5.55 4.11
C ALA A 30 20.32 4.60 5.13
N GLY A 31 20.36 3.30 4.79
CA GLY A 31 21.36 2.37 5.35
C GLY A 31 20.87 1.09 6.05
N SER A 32 19.56 0.82 6.15
CA SER A 32 19.05 -0.35 6.91
C SER A 32 18.12 -1.23 6.07
N PHE A 33 18.44 -2.52 5.96
CA PHE A 33 17.60 -3.54 5.32
C PHE A 33 16.20 -3.62 5.93
N GLU A 34 16.11 -3.40 7.25
CA GLU A 34 14.83 -3.37 7.97
C GLU A 34 13.98 -2.14 7.59
N GLY A 35 14.63 -1.00 7.34
CA GLY A 35 13.97 0.18 6.79
C GLY A 35 13.41 -0.07 5.39
N ALA A 36 14.18 -0.74 4.53
CA ALA A 36 13.76 -1.13 3.19
C ALA A 36 12.57 -2.11 3.22
N ARG A 37 12.59 -3.09 4.13
CA ARG A 37 11.48 -4.04 4.32
C ARG A 37 10.19 -3.33 4.72
N ARG A 38 10.24 -2.43 5.70
CA ARG A 38 9.06 -1.65 6.15
C ARG A 38 8.51 -0.77 5.03
N ALA A 39 9.40 -0.13 4.25
CA ALA A 39 9.01 0.63 3.08
C ALA A 39 8.31 -0.26 2.04
N ALA A 40 8.85 -1.45 1.73
CA ALA A 40 8.24 -2.40 0.80
C ALA A 40 6.84 -2.84 1.24
N VAL A 41 6.61 -3.05 2.53
CA VAL A 41 5.27 -3.35 3.08
C VAL A 41 4.32 -2.18 2.86
N LEU A 42 4.73 -0.96 3.20
CA LEU A 42 3.90 0.24 2.99
C LEU A 42 3.58 0.45 1.51
N TYR A 43 4.54 0.26 0.61
CA TYR A 43 4.29 0.35 -0.83
C TYR A 43 3.32 -0.72 -1.32
N SER A 44 3.44 -1.95 -0.83
CA SER A 44 2.53 -3.03 -1.18
C SER A 44 1.10 -2.73 -0.73
N LEU A 45 0.93 -2.12 0.45
CA LEU A 45 -0.38 -1.68 0.94
C LEU A 45 -0.97 -0.53 0.12
N VAL A 46 -0.18 0.49 -0.20
CA VAL A 46 -0.62 1.61 -1.06
C VAL A 46 -1.03 1.10 -2.44
N GLN A 47 -0.25 0.18 -3.01
CA GLN A 47 -0.55 -0.41 -4.30
C GLN A 47 -1.83 -1.25 -4.24
N SER A 48 -2.04 -2.00 -3.17
CA SER A 48 -3.28 -2.73 -2.92
C SER A 48 -4.48 -1.80 -2.83
N CYS A 49 -4.37 -0.64 -2.16
CA CYS A 49 -5.43 0.36 -2.09
C CYS A 49 -5.79 0.90 -3.48
N LYS A 50 -4.80 1.18 -4.33
CA LYS A 50 -5.02 1.63 -5.71
C LYS A 50 -5.75 0.58 -6.56
N LEU A 51 -5.48 -0.70 -6.35
CA LEU A 51 -6.15 -1.78 -7.08
C LEU A 51 -7.65 -1.89 -6.74
N ILE A 52 -8.05 -1.47 -5.55
CA ILE A 52 -9.44 -1.52 -5.06
C ILE A 52 -10.11 -0.14 -5.02
N ASP A 53 -9.50 0.86 -5.66
CA ASP A 53 -9.96 2.26 -5.70
C ASP A 53 -10.25 2.88 -4.32
N VAL A 54 -9.43 2.52 -3.33
CA VAL A 54 -9.48 3.10 -1.99
C VAL A 54 -8.44 4.22 -1.88
N PRO A 55 -8.81 5.41 -1.36
CA PRO A 55 -7.85 6.48 -1.12
C PRO A 55 -6.80 6.03 -0.10
N PRO A 56 -5.53 5.87 -0.52
CA PRO A 56 -4.50 5.24 0.33
C PRO A 56 -4.14 6.08 1.56
N PHE A 57 -4.30 7.41 1.48
CA PHE A 57 -4.03 8.30 2.60
C PHE A 57 -5.05 8.10 3.74
N ASP A 58 -6.35 8.03 3.41
CA ASP A 58 -7.41 7.84 4.40
C ASP A 58 -7.31 6.48 5.07
N TYR A 59 -7.05 5.44 4.27
CA TYR A 59 -6.79 4.09 4.78
C TYR A 59 -5.61 4.07 5.75
N LEU A 60 -4.44 4.60 5.35
CA LEU A 60 -3.24 4.57 6.20
C LEU A 60 -3.43 5.39 7.47
N LYS A 61 -4.02 6.59 7.37
CA LYS A 61 -4.30 7.44 8.54
C LYS A 61 -5.15 6.70 9.56
N ASP A 62 -6.22 6.07 9.09
CA ASP A 62 -7.19 5.42 9.97
C ASP A 62 -6.64 4.09 10.55
N VAL A 63 -5.97 3.29 9.74
CA VAL A 63 -5.35 2.03 10.19
C VAL A 63 -4.22 2.29 11.18
N LEU A 64 -3.35 3.28 10.95
CA LEU A 64 -2.27 3.61 11.89
C LEU A 64 -2.78 4.13 13.24
N LEU A 65 -3.96 4.77 13.28
CA LEU A 65 -4.59 5.18 14.53
C LEU A 65 -5.26 3.99 15.25
N ARG A 66 -5.82 3.02 14.51
CA ARG A 66 -6.50 1.84 15.09
C ARG A 66 -5.56 0.70 15.45
N VAL A 67 -4.41 0.55 14.80
CA VAL A 67 -3.55 -0.64 14.96
C VAL A 67 -3.13 -0.89 16.40
N ALA A 68 -3.01 0.16 17.22
CA ALA A 68 -2.63 0.05 18.62
C ALA A 68 -3.78 -0.44 19.54
N THR A 69 -5.03 -0.28 19.12
CA THR A 69 -6.23 -0.58 19.92
C THR A 69 -7.10 -1.69 19.32
N HIS A 70 -6.84 -2.08 18.07
CA HIS A 70 -7.63 -3.08 17.34
C HIS A 70 -7.28 -4.50 17.79
N PRO A 71 -8.27 -5.36 18.09
CA PRO A 71 -8.01 -6.72 18.54
C PRO A 71 -7.35 -7.56 17.44
N GLN A 72 -6.31 -8.33 17.80
CA GLN A 72 -5.54 -9.14 16.86
C GLN A 72 -6.38 -10.15 16.07
N ARG A 73 -7.49 -10.64 16.65
CA ARG A 73 -8.41 -11.57 15.96
C ARG A 73 -9.10 -10.95 14.74
N LEU A 74 -9.15 -9.62 14.65
CA LEU A 74 -9.84 -8.86 13.58
C LEU A 74 -8.85 -8.14 12.64
N ILE A 75 -7.58 -8.56 12.58
CA ILE A 75 -6.56 -7.95 11.69
C ILE A 75 -7.00 -7.98 10.22
N SER A 76 -7.82 -8.95 9.81
CA SER A 76 -8.39 -9.01 8.46
C SER A 76 -9.18 -7.74 8.09
N GLU A 77 -9.79 -7.07 9.06
CA GLU A 77 -10.52 -5.81 8.88
C GLU A 77 -9.58 -4.61 8.66
N LEU A 78 -8.31 -4.72 9.06
CA LEU A 78 -7.30 -3.70 8.80
C LEU A 78 -6.65 -3.85 7.43
N THR A 79 -6.95 -4.90 6.67
CA THR A 79 -6.49 -5.00 5.28
C THR A 79 -7.20 -3.95 4.42
N PRO A 80 -6.64 -3.52 3.27
CA PRO A 80 -7.28 -2.52 2.41
C PRO A 80 -8.73 -2.86 2.05
N LYS A 81 -9.01 -4.13 1.77
CA LYS A 81 -10.35 -4.63 1.44
C LYS A 81 -11.27 -4.69 2.67
N GLY A 82 -10.76 -5.18 3.80
CA GLY A 82 -11.51 -5.23 5.07
C GLY A 82 -11.89 -3.83 5.53
N TRP A 83 -10.94 -2.90 5.47
CA TRP A 83 -11.14 -1.51 5.87
C TRP A 83 -12.17 -0.82 4.99
N ALA A 84 -12.12 -1.08 3.67
CA ALA A 84 -13.11 -0.57 2.73
C ALA A 84 -14.55 -0.98 3.08
N THR A 85 -14.71 -2.15 3.70
CA THR A 85 -16.01 -2.72 4.08
C THR A 85 -16.46 -2.24 5.45
N SER A 86 -15.55 -2.22 6.42
CA SER A 86 -15.88 -1.98 7.84
C SER A 86 -15.80 -0.51 8.27
N PHE A 87 -14.91 0.28 7.65
CA PHE A 87 -14.53 1.60 8.16
C PHE A 87 -14.54 2.71 7.12
N ARG A 88 -14.69 2.38 5.82
CA ARG A 88 -14.83 3.41 4.78
C ARG A 88 -16.08 4.22 5.06
N ARG A 89 -15.86 5.43 5.57
CA ARG A 89 -16.92 6.39 5.77
C ARG A 89 -17.45 6.76 4.38
N PRO A 90 -18.77 6.70 4.12
CA PRO A 90 -19.30 7.21 2.87
C PRO A 90 -18.92 8.68 2.78
N ALA A 91 -18.41 9.10 1.61
CA ALA A 91 -18.20 10.52 1.36
C ALA A 91 -19.55 11.21 1.58
N ALA A 92 -19.57 12.21 2.47
CA ALA A 92 -20.76 13.01 2.70
C ALA A 92 -21.21 13.57 1.35
N ALA A 93 -22.44 13.24 0.97
CA ALA A 93 -23.11 13.73 -0.23
C ALA A 93 -23.37 15.24 -0.14
#